data_AF-A0A1F8RXQ1-F1
#
_entry.id   AF-A0A1F8RXQ1-F1
#
_cell.length_a   1.000
_cell.length_b   1.000
_cell.length_c   1.000
_cell.angle_alpha   90.00
_cell.angle_beta   90.00
_cell.angle_gamma   90.00
#
_symmetry.space_group_name_H-M   'P 1'
#
loop_
_entity.id
_entity.type
_entity.pdbx_description
1 polymer ?
#
loop_
_entity_poly.entity_id
_entity_poly.type
_entity_poly.pdbx_seq_one_letter_code
_entity_poly.pdbx_strand_id
1 'polypeptide(L)'
;MLTPFDDYPIHQTPDTIDHVANSDRNFYDRYYFSLHDLNGEVFLVVAMGVFPNIGVMDAFATATQGDEQFVVRASRELGHDRADTSVGPITIEVLEGLKRLRTVCAPNDWGLSFDLTFEGVTFPLEEPRYFRRSGSRVVMDYTRLSQPGRWSGSLTVGHRRYDVTPEAFWGARDRSWGIRPVGDREPAGAPAGDGLRGFYWNWTPVQFQDSALIYSVSEDGDGSSWHEIAVRLFPYAAEREPERLRVVRHDIKLKPGTRVFDGATVALAESDGKELTLEIRPQRLLFMAGAGYSYTGGWRGGQYHGPLVVEGERWDLTDPSAVERVHVQTETVCEVRLGDQVGYGPFELICLGVYEPYGFKTPLDVAPRAEPQAEAR
;
A
#
# COMPACT_ATOMS: atom_id res chain seq x y z
N MET A 1 -7.37 -5.46 29.78
CA MET A 1 -8.47 -6.43 29.92
C MET A 1 -7.99 -7.72 29.28
N LEU A 2 -8.36 -8.90 29.79
CA LEU A 2 -7.92 -10.16 29.17
C LEU A 2 -8.64 -10.38 27.83
N THR A 3 -7.90 -10.90 26.85
CA THR A 3 -8.37 -11.34 25.52
C THR A 3 -8.10 -12.84 25.36
N PRO A 4 -8.74 -13.53 24.40
CA PRO A 4 -8.43 -14.95 24.14
C PRO A 4 -6.95 -15.21 23.80
N PHE A 5 -6.21 -14.19 23.34
CA PHE A 5 -4.79 -14.31 23.05
C PHE A 5 -3.91 -14.40 24.30
N ASP A 6 -4.42 -14.01 25.48
CA ASP A 6 -3.68 -14.09 26.74
C ASP A 6 -3.48 -15.53 27.26
N ASP A 7 -4.17 -16.52 26.68
CA ASP A 7 -3.92 -17.95 26.98
C ASP A 7 -2.69 -18.52 26.23
N TYR A 8 -2.18 -17.80 25.23
CA TYR A 8 -1.03 -18.23 24.43
C TYR A 8 0.27 -17.64 24.98
N PRO A 9 1.43 -18.34 24.85
CA PRO A 9 2.72 -17.87 25.34
C PRO A 9 3.33 -16.82 24.41
N ILE A 10 2.66 -15.66 24.24
CA ILE A 10 2.99 -14.65 23.22
C ILE A 10 3.12 -13.22 23.78
N HIS A 11 2.98 -13.01 25.09
CA HIS A 11 3.20 -11.70 25.71
C HIS A 11 4.65 -11.24 25.55
N GLN A 12 4.82 -9.97 25.16
CA GLN A 12 6.14 -9.33 25.03
C GLN A 12 6.50 -8.43 26.22
N THR A 13 5.52 -8.12 27.05
CA THR A 13 5.62 -7.25 28.24
C THR A 13 4.89 -7.93 29.40
N PRO A 14 4.99 -7.41 30.66
CA PRO A 14 4.17 -7.91 31.76
C PRO A 14 2.68 -7.50 31.68
N ASP A 15 2.26 -6.76 30.64
CA ASP A 15 0.87 -6.36 30.42
C ASP A 15 0.08 -7.41 29.62
N THR A 16 -1.25 -7.28 29.60
CA THR A 16 -2.14 -8.10 28.77
C THR A 16 -1.97 -7.81 27.27
N ILE A 17 -2.38 -8.74 26.39
CA ILE A 17 -2.20 -8.61 24.93
C ILE A 17 -2.91 -7.39 24.34
N ASP A 18 -3.91 -6.79 25.00
CA ASP A 18 -4.54 -5.55 24.52
C ASP A 18 -3.64 -4.30 24.61
N HIS A 19 -2.51 -4.36 25.33
CA HIS A 19 -1.56 -3.25 25.45
C HIS A 19 -0.32 -3.44 24.56
N VAL A 20 0.18 -2.33 24.04
CA VAL A 20 1.44 -2.28 23.29
C VAL A 20 2.56 -1.77 24.18
N ALA A 21 3.78 -2.26 23.97
CA ALA A 21 4.93 -1.92 24.82
C ALA A 21 5.33 -0.43 24.78
N ASN A 22 4.96 0.28 23.71
CA ASN A 22 5.33 1.66 23.48
C ASN A 22 4.10 2.57 23.60
N SER A 23 4.20 3.64 24.38
CA SER A 23 3.15 4.64 24.57
C SER A 23 3.09 5.71 23.47
N ASP A 24 3.94 5.63 22.43
CA ASP A 24 3.87 6.54 21.29
C ASP A 24 2.48 6.50 20.66
N ARG A 25 1.82 7.65 20.60
CA ARG A 25 0.48 7.81 20.05
C ARG A 25 0.35 7.18 18.66
N ASN A 26 1.42 7.19 17.88
CA ASN A 26 1.45 6.73 16.49
C ASN A 26 1.75 5.23 16.33
N PHE A 27 1.73 4.46 17.42
CA PHE A 27 1.82 3.00 17.30
C PHE A 27 0.62 2.46 16.53
N TYR A 28 0.89 1.61 15.54
CA TYR A 28 -0.14 0.99 14.70
C TYR A 28 0.21 -0.46 14.36
N ASP A 29 -0.83 -1.24 14.12
CA ASP A 29 -0.81 -2.49 13.35
C ASP A 29 -1.64 -2.28 12.09
N ARG A 30 -1.23 -2.84 10.95
CA ARG A 30 -1.98 -2.66 9.70
C ARG A 30 -1.97 -3.89 8.82
N TYR A 31 -3.12 -4.16 8.22
CA TYR A 31 -3.27 -5.03 7.07
C TYR A 31 -3.41 -4.18 5.80
N TYR A 32 -2.80 -4.65 4.73
CA TYR A 32 -3.05 -4.16 3.39
C TYR A 32 -3.08 -5.34 2.41
N PHE A 33 -3.95 -5.25 1.43
CA PHE A 33 -4.13 -6.22 0.37
C PHE A 33 -4.41 -5.51 -0.95
N SER A 34 -3.78 -5.97 -2.03
CA SER A 34 -4.18 -5.70 -3.41
C SER A 34 -4.76 -6.95 -4.05
N LEU A 35 -5.76 -6.75 -4.90
CA LEU A 35 -6.30 -7.72 -5.85
C LEU A 35 -6.47 -7.04 -7.19
N HIS A 36 -5.95 -7.64 -8.26
CA HIS A 36 -6.18 -7.18 -9.62
C HIS A 36 -6.41 -8.36 -10.56
N ASP A 37 -7.20 -8.16 -11.60
CA ASP A 37 -7.24 -9.09 -12.72
C ASP A 37 -6.02 -8.88 -13.63
N LEU A 38 -5.66 -9.91 -14.41
CA LEU A 38 -4.52 -9.81 -15.32
C LEU A 38 -4.79 -8.99 -16.60
N ASN A 39 -6.06 -8.68 -16.89
CA ASN A 39 -6.45 -7.91 -18.07
C ASN A 39 -6.61 -6.40 -17.79
N GLY A 40 -6.45 -5.97 -16.53
CA GLY A 40 -6.55 -4.57 -16.14
C GLY A 40 -7.97 -4.02 -16.15
N GLU A 41 -8.99 -4.85 -15.92
CA GLU A 41 -10.38 -4.41 -15.80
C GLU A 41 -10.75 -3.89 -14.41
N VAL A 42 -10.16 -4.46 -13.35
CA VAL A 42 -10.48 -4.13 -11.96
C VAL A 42 -9.24 -4.18 -11.07
N PHE A 43 -9.14 -3.20 -10.17
CA PHE A 43 -8.13 -3.18 -9.12
C PHE A 43 -8.78 -2.84 -7.79
N LEU A 44 -8.63 -3.70 -6.79
CA LEU A 44 -9.16 -3.57 -5.44
C LEU A 44 -8.00 -3.46 -4.44
N VAL A 45 -8.13 -2.53 -3.50
CA VAL A 45 -7.31 -2.44 -2.29
C VAL A 45 -8.21 -2.61 -1.07
N VAL A 46 -7.78 -3.44 -0.13
CA VAL A 46 -8.40 -3.59 1.20
C VAL A 46 -7.34 -3.30 2.25
N ALA A 47 -7.65 -2.40 3.18
CA ALA A 47 -6.73 -2.03 4.25
C ALA A 47 -7.47 -1.98 5.60
N MET A 48 -6.74 -2.25 6.67
CA MET A 48 -7.25 -2.12 8.03
C MET A 48 -6.15 -1.64 8.94
N GLY A 49 -6.41 -0.57 9.69
CA GLY A 49 -5.50 -0.03 10.69
C GLY A 49 -6.04 -0.26 12.09
N VAL A 50 -5.18 -0.73 12.98
CA VAL A 50 -5.46 -0.88 14.41
C VAL A 50 -4.53 0.08 15.13
N PHE A 51 -5.08 1.01 15.91
CA PHE A 51 -4.33 2.10 16.53
C PHE A 51 -4.52 2.09 18.06
N PRO A 52 -3.82 1.21 18.80
CA PRO A 52 -4.05 0.99 20.24
C PRO A 52 -3.98 2.25 21.10
N ASN A 53 -2.99 3.11 20.86
CA ASN A 53 -2.79 4.31 21.68
C ASN A 53 -3.70 5.47 21.26
N ILE A 54 -4.38 5.38 20.11
CA ILE A 54 -5.43 6.32 19.69
C ILE A 54 -6.81 5.80 20.13
N GLY A 55 -6.98 4.47 20.21
CA GLY A 55 -8.23 3.82 20.61
C GLY A 55 -9.19 3.58 19.44
N VAL A 56 -8.69 3.49 18.20
CA VAL A 56 -9.53 3.28 17.01
C VAL A 56 -9.07 2.09 16.16
N MET A 57 -10.03 1.48 15.46
CA MET A 57 -9.80 0.54 14.38
C MET A 57 -10.53 1.03 13.13
N ASP A 58 -9.80 1.15 12.03
CA ASP A 58 -10.33 1.61 10.74
C ASP A 58 -10.23 0.49 9.71
N ALA A 59 -11.21 0.42 8.81
CA ALA A 59 -11.19 -0.46 7.64
C ALA A 59 -11.56 0.31 6.38
N PHE A 60 -10.88 -0.01 5.29
CA PHE A 60 -11.04 0.61 3.98
C PHE A 60 -11.11 -0.46 2.91
N ALA A 61 -12.02 -0.28 1.96
CA ALA A 61 -12.10 -1.04 0.74
C ALA A 61 -12.29 -0.05 -0.41
N THR A 62 -11.43 -0.10 -1.41
CA THR A 62 -11.52 0.77 -2.57
C THR A 62 -11.21 0.02 -3.85
N ALA A 63 -12.01 0.22 -4.89
CA ALA A 63 -11.80 -0.45 -6.17
C ALA A 63 -11.91 0.52 -7.35
N THR A 64 -11.07 0.36 -8.37
CA THR A 64 -11.23 1.06 -9.65
C THR A 64 -11.77 0.13 -10.71
N GLN A 65 -12.77 0.61 -11.46
CA GLN A 65 -13.38 -0.07 -12.60
C GLN A 65 -13.82 0.99 -13.60
N GLY A 66 -13.45 0.82 -14.88
CA GLY A 66 -13.65 1.86 -15.89
C GLY A 66 -12.96 3.14 -15.45
N ASP A 67 -13.70 4.24 -15.49
CA ASP A 67 -13.28 5.59 -15.12
C ASP A 67 -13.66 5.98 -13.69
N GLU A 68 -14.00 5.01 -12.85
CA GLU A 68 -14.51 5.30 -11.50
C GLU A 68 -13.73 4.57 -10.41
N GLN A 69 -13.68 5.20 -9.25
CA GLN A 69 -13.20 4.60 -8.00
C GLN A 69 -14.31 4.56 -6.96
N PHE A 70 -14.58 3.36 -6.44
CA PHE A 70 -15.57 3.10 -5.41
C PHE A 70 -14.86 2.97 -4.08
N VAL A 71 -15.38 3.61 -3.03
CA VAL A 71 -14.78 3.63 -1.70
C VAL A 71 -15.84 3.25 -0.67
N VAL A 72 -15.49 2.31 0.20
CA VAL A 72 -16.21 1.99 1.44
C VAL A 72 -15.20 2.07 2.57
N ARG A 73 -15.54 2.82 3.61
CA ARG A 73 -14.69 2.99 4.79
C ARG A 73 -15.52 2.90 6.05
N ALA A 74 -14.90 2.40 7.10
CA ALA A 74 -15.52 2.31 8.40
C ALA A 74 -14.47 2.57 9.48
N SER A 75 -14.91 3.15 10.59
CA SER A 75 -14.09 3.39 11.79
C SER A 75 -14.91 3.04 13.00
N ARG A 76 -14.28 2.45 14.01
CA ARG A 76 -14.90 2.18 15.31
C ARG A 76 -13.93 2.42 16.44
N GLU A 77 -14.47 2.57 17.63
CA GLU A 77 -13.69 2.41 18.86
C GLU A 77 -13.05 1.03 18.89
N LEU A 78 -11.77 0.96 19.28
CA LEU A 78 -10.97 -0.27 19.23
C LEU A 78 -11.54 -1.37 20.13
N GLY A 79 -12.06 -1.00 21.30
CA GLY A 79 -12.40 -1.97 22.34
C GLY A 79 -11.15 -2.65 22.92
N HIS A 80 -11.35 -3.83 23.53
CA HIS A 80 -10.27 -4.59 24.17
C HIS A 80 -9.80 -5.79 23.35
N ASP A 81 -10.71 -6.44 22.63
CA ASP A 81 -10.36 -7.58 21.80
C ASP A 81 -9.82 -7.13 20.44
N ARG A 82 -8.49 -7.07 20.33
CA ARG A 82 -7.81 -6.71 19.07
C ARG A 82 -7.86 -7.85 18.04
N ALA A 83 -8.32 -9.05 18.42
CA ALA A 83 -8.55 -10.16 17.51
C ALA A 83 -9.78 -9.96 16.63
N ASP A 84 -10.79 -9.25 17.14
CA ASP A 84 -11.98 -8.89 16.38
C ASP A 84 -11.63 -7.78 15.38
N THR A 85 -11.46 -8.19 14.13
CA THR A 85 -11.15 -7.32 12.99
C THR A 85 -12.40 -6.85 12.26
N SER A 86 -13.59 -6.94 12.86
CA SER A 86 -14.82 -6.49 12.24
C SER A 86 -14.98 -4.97 12.40
N VAL A 87 -15.11 -4.23 11.29
CA VAL A 87 -15.32 -2.77 11.31
C VAL A 87 -16.38 -2.41 10.27
N GLY A 88 -17.60 -2.15 10.74
CA GLY A 88 -18.75 -1.93 9.87
C GLY A 88 -18.96 -3.14 8.93
N PRO A 89 -19.07 -2.95 7.60
CA PRO A 89 -19.25 -4.05 6.66
C PRO A 89 -17.95 -4.83 6.36
N ILE A 90 -16.79 -4.37 6.83
CA ILE A 90 -15.48 -4.93 6.44
C ILE A 90 -14.92 -5.83 7.55
N THR A 91 -14.37 -6.99 7.18
CA THR A 91 -13.73 -7.94 8.12
C THR A 91 -12.50 -8.58 7.49
N ILE A 92 -11.47 -8.86 8.29
CA ILE A 92 -10.25 -9.58 7.87
C ILE A 92 -9.98 -10.76 8.79
N GLU A 93 -10.13 -11.97 8.30
CA GLU A 93 -9.95 -13.20 9.07
C GLU A 93 -8.63 -13.89 8.68
N VAL A 94 -7.84 -14.29 9.67
CA VAL A 94 -6.64 -15.12 9.46
C VAL A 94 -7.07 -16.59 9.49
N LEU A 95 -7.12 -17.23 8.31
CA LEU A 95 -7.53 -18.64 8.19
C LEU A 95 -6.37 -19.60 8.48
N GLU A 96 -5.18 -19.26 7.96
CA GLU A 96 -3.93 -19.98 8.19
C GLU A 96 -2.81 -18.93 8.30
N GLY A 97 -2.16 -18.87 9.46
CA GLY A 97 -1.12 -17.88 9.76
C GLY A 97 -0.06 -17.79 8.66
N LEU A 98 0.25 -16.57 8.23
CA LEU A 98 1.24 -16.29 7.17
C LEU A 98 0.94 -16.88 5.79
N LYS A 99 -0.25 -17.45 5.55
CA LYS A 99 -0.56 -18.11 4.28
C LYS A 99 -1.93 -17.80 3.71
N ARG A 100 -3.00 -17.94 4.49
CA ARG A 100 -4.39 -17.80 4.00
C ARG A 100 -5.20 -16.84 4.85
N LEU A 101 -5.82 -15.86 4.20
CA LEU A 101 -6.63 -14.83 4.87
C LEU A 101 -7.88 -14.58 4.05
N ARG A 102 -8.98 -14.30 4.74
CA ARG A 102 -10.26 -13.95 4.13
C ARG A 102 -10.54 -12.49 4.38
N THR A 103 -10.94 -11.77 3.34
CA THR A 103 -11.42 -10.39 3.43
C THR A 103 -12.87 -10.37 3.00
N VAL A 104 -13.71 -9.66 3.76
CA VAL A 104 -15.14 -9.54 3.48
C VAL A 104 -15.51 -8.06 3.48
N CYS A 105 -16.37 -7.66 2.55
CA CYS A 105 -17.13 -6.43 2.59
C CYS A 105 -18.60 -6.76 2.30
N ALA A 106 -19.46 -6.66 3.30
CA ALA A 106 -20.89 -6.96 3.17
C ALA A 106 -21.58 -6.03 2.15
N PRO A 107 -22.69 -6.47 1.52
CA PRO A 107 -23.49 -5.63 0.64
C PRO A 107 -23.86 -4.29 1.28
N ASN A 108 -23.73 -3.21 0.50
CA ASN A 108 -23.94 -1.84 0.93
C ASN A 108 -24.37 -0.96 -0.23
N ASP A 109 -24.78 0.27 0.09
CA ASP A 109 -25.35 1.21 -0.88
C ASP A 109 -24.32 1.87 -1.80
N TRP A 110 -23.02 1.65 -1.56
CA TRP A 110 -21.92 2.27 -2.32
C TRP A 110 -21.37 1.39 -3.45
N GLY A 111 -21.95 0.21 -3.65
CA GLY A 111 -21.68 -0.63 -4.83
C GLY A 111 -20.36 -1.39 -4.79
N LEU A 112 -19.78 -1.62 -3.60
CA LEU A 112 -18.58 -2.45 -3.44
C LEU A 112 -18.82 -3.52 -2.38
N SER A 113 -18.84 -4.79 -2.78
CA SER A 113 -18.97 -5.92 -1.84
C SER A 113 -18.15 -7.11 -2.31
N PHE A 114 -17.66 -7.92 -1.37
CA PHE A 114 -16.83 -9.07 -1.69
C PHE A 114 -16.74 -10.07 -0.54
N ASP A 115 -16.40 -11.29 -0.91
CA ASP A 115 -15.97 -12.37 -0.02
C ASP A 115 -14.82 -13.08 -0.73
N LEU A 116 -13.60 -12.81 -0.27
CA LEU A 116 -12.38 -13.13 -0.98
C LEU A 116 -11.40 -13.83 -0.06
N THR A 117 -10.74 -14.87 -0.56
CA THR A 117 -9.64 -15.55 0.12
C THR A 117 -8.35 -15.27 -0.62
N PHE A 118 -7.39 -14.66 0.09
CA PHE A 118 -6.00 -14.54 -0.31
C PHE A 118 -5.24 -15.81 0.06
N GLU A 119 -4.45 -16.32 -0.87
CA GLU A 119 -3.46 -17.37 -0.63
C GLU A 119 -2.08 -16.91 -1.09
N GLY A 120 -1.15 -16.83 -0.14
CA GLY A 120 0.24 -16.49 -0.43
C GLY A 120 0.90 -17.57 -1.28
N VAL A 121 1.65 -17.16 -2.31
CA VAL A 121 2.37 -18.11 -3.17
C VAL A 121 3.79 -18.40 -2.67
N THR A 122 4.37 -17.49 -1.90
CA THR A 122 5.71 -17.59 -1.31
C THR A 122 5.60 -17.46 0.20
N PHE A 123 6.66 -17.86 0.93
CA PHE A 123 6.79 -17.43 2.33
C PHE A 123 6.81 -15.88 2.39
N PRO A 124 6.14 -15.24 3.37
CA PRO A 124 6.18 -13.80 3.49
C PRO A 124 7.60 -13.30 3.70
N LEU A 125 7.99 -12.25 2.98
CA LEU A 125 9.27 -11.58 3.17
C LEU A 125 9.15 -10.57 4.30
N GLU A 126 9.88 -10.77 5.39
CA GLU A 126 10.13 -9.70 6.36
C GLU A 126 11.07 -8.67 5.73
N GLU A 127 10.60 -7.44 5.56
CA GLU A 127 11.38 -6.36 4.97
C GLU A 127 12.33 -5.74 6.01
N PRO A 128 13.43 -5.10 5.57
CA PRO A 128 14.28 -4.30 6.46
C PRO A 128 13.46 -3.27 7.22
N ARG A 129 13.74 -3.14 8.51
CA ARG A 129 13.10 -2.18 9.42
C ARG A 129 13.21 -0.75 8.86
N TYR A 130 12.09 -0.05 8.82
CA TYR A 130 12.02 1.35 8.47
C TYR A 130 12.30 2.19 9.70
N PHE A 131 13.33 3.04 9.65
CA PHE A 131 13.70 3.89 10.77
C PHE A 131 14.03 5.31 10.30
N ARG A 132 13.33 6.31 10.84
CA ARG A 132 13.55 7.72 10.50
C ARG A 132 13.38 8.63 11.70
N ARG A 133 14.21 9.66 11.76
CA ARG A 133 14.14 10.72 12.76
C ARG A 133 13.91 12.09 12.11
N SER A 134 13.23 12.96 12.85
CA SER A 134 13.21 14.40 12.61
C SER A 134 13.77 15.08 13.84
N GLY A 135 14.99 15.63 13.74
CA GLY A 135 15.76 16.03 14.91
C GLY A 135 15.98 14.85 15.87
N SER A 136 15.61 15.03 17.13
CA SER A 136 15.69 13.98 18.17
C SER A 136 14.51 13.01 18.17
N ARG A 137 13.40 13.33 17.48
CA ARG A 137 12.17 12.53 17.52
C ARG A 137 12.21 11.43 16.47
N VAL A 138 11.94 10.19 16.89
CA VAL A 138 11.63 9.09 15.98
C VAL A 138 10.26 9.35 15.37
N VAL A 139 10.19 9.42 14.05
CA VAL A 139 8.96 9.69 13.29
C VAL A 139 8.49 8.45 12.53
N MET A 140 9.40 7.52 12.23
CA MET A 140 9.09 6.21 11.68
C MET A 140 9.98 5.18 12.37
N ASP A 141 9.37 4.11 12.82
CA ASP A 141 10.06 2.96 13.38
C ASP A 141 9.14 1.75 13.29
N TYR A 142 9.14 1.09 12.14
CA TYR A 142 8.20 0.01 11.87
C TYR A 142 8.84 -1.11 11.05
N THR A 143 8.29 -2.30 11.22
CA THR A 143 8.62 -3.47 10.41
C THR A 143 7.41 -3.80 9.55
N ARG A 144 7.65 -4.47 8.43
CA ARG A 144 6.58 -5.01 7.61
C ARG A 144 6.96 -6.33 6.99
N LEU A 145 5.95 -7.07 6.59
CA LEU A 145 6.08 -8.20 5.68
C LEU A 145 5.35 -7.90 4.38
N SER A 146 5.90 -8.42 3.29
CA SER A 146 5.27 -8.44 1.97
C SER A 146 5.14 -9.86 1.46
N GLN A 147 3.99 -10.19 0.89
CA GLN A 147 3.69 -11.52 0.39
C GLN A 147 2.89 -11.43 -0.90
N PRO A 148 3.46 -11.84 -2.05
CA PRO A 148 2.72 -12.06 -3.27
C PRO A 148 1.72 -13.21 -3.09
N GLY A 149 0.55 -13.11 -3.72
CA GLY A 149 -0.48 -14.13 -3.60
C GLY A 149 -1.54 -14.06 -4.68
N ARG A 150 -2.46 -15.00 -4.60
CA ARG A 150 -3.56 -15.16 -5.55
C ARG A 150 -4.88 -15.20 -4.80
N TRP A 151 -5.95 -14.84 -5.51
CA TRP A 151 -7.26 -14.64 -4.91
C TRP A 151 -8.28 -15.65 -5.43
N SER A 152 -9.26 -15.97 -4.58
CA SER A 152 -10.45 -16.71 -4.96
C SER A 152 -11.68 -16.15 -4.25
N GLY A 153 -12.87 -16.29 -4.84
CA GLY A 153 -14.13 -15.88 -4.23
C GLY A 153 -15.00 -15.05 -5.16
N SER A 154 -15.67 -14.03 -4.61
CA SER A 154 -16.56 -13.16 -5.39
C SER A 154 -16.34 -11.69 -5.08
N LEU A 155 -16.39 -10.87 -6.12
CA LEU A 155 -16.24 -9.41 -6.05
C LEU A 155 -17.34 -8.75 -6.86
N THR A 156 -18.00 -7.74 -6.29
CA THR A 156 -18.93 -6.86 -6.99
C THR A 156 -18.42 -5.42 -6.90
N VAL A 157 -18.26 -4.78 -8.05
CA VAL A 157 -17.88 -3.36 -8.18
C VAL A 157 -18.88 -2.69 -9.12
N GLY A 158 -19.59 -1.68 -8.62
CA GLY A 158 -20.69 -1.03 -9.33
C GLY A 158 -21.78 -2.04 -9.68
N HIS A 159 -22.01 -2.22 -10.98
CA HIS A 159 -23.02 -3.13 -11.53
C HIS A 159 -22.43 -4.48 -12.00
N ARG A 160 -21.11 -4.67 -11.90
CA ARG A 160 -20.43 -5.84 -12.42
C ARG A 160 -19.98 -6.76 -11.30
N ARG A 161 -20.24 -8.05 -11.50
CA ARG A 161 -19.78 -9.14 -10.65
C ARG A 161 -18.63 -9.88 -11.33
N TYR A 162 -17.63 -10.24 -10.55
CA TYR A 162 -16.48 -11.03 -10.96
C TYR A 162 -16.45 -12.32 -10.14
N ASP A 163 -16.31 -13.45 -10.83
CA ASP A 163 -15.94 -14.71 -10.21
C ASP A 163 -14.41 -14.75 -10.14
N VAL A 164 -13.88 -14.64 -8.93
CA VAL A 164 -12.45 -14.47 -8.68
C VAL A 164 -11.80 -15.85 -8.59
N THR A 165 -10.81 -16.11 -9.44
CA THR A 165 -10.04 -17.36 -9.45
C THR A 165 -8.53 -17.10 -9.39
N PRO A 166 -7.73 -18.03 -8.83
CA PRO A 166 -6.29 -17.83 -8.69
C PRO A 166 -5.53 -17.68 -10.01
N GLU A 167 -6.08 -18.18 -11.11
CA GLU A 167 -5.48 -18.11 -12.45
C GLU A 167 -5.60 -16.71 -13.06
N ALA A 168 -6.65 -15.97 -12.69
CA ALA A 168 -6.97 -14.67 -13.30
C ALA A 168 -6.82 -13.48 -12.34
N PHE A 169 -6.75 -13.73 -11.02
CA PHE A 169 -6.70 -12.67 -10.00
C PHE A 169 -5.53 -12.85 -9.06
N TRP A 170 -4.60 -11.92 -9.16
CA TRP A 170 -3.36 -11.89 -8.39
C TRP A 170 -3.32 -10.66 -7.49
N GLY A 171 -2.30 -10.59 -6.65
CA GLY A 171 -2.02 -9.38 -5.90
C GLY A 171 -0.96 -9.60 -4.84
N ALA A 172 -0.93 -8.70 -3.86
CA ALA A 172 0.02 -8.76 -2.77
C ALA A 172 -0.65 -8.43 -1.45
N ARG A 173 -0.07 -8.94 -0.38
CA ARG A 173 -0.39 -8.59 0.98
C ARG A 173 0.79 -7.86 1.61
N ASP A 174 0.47 -6.83 2.36
CA ASP A 174 1.35 -6.19 3.33
C ASP A 174 0.78 -6.39 4.74
N ARG A 175 1.67 -6.55 5.71
CA ARG A 175 1.33 -6.29 7.11
C ARG A 175 2.47 -5.49 7.73
N SER A 176 2.16 -4.35 8.33
CA SER A 176 3.14 -3.52 9.00
C SER A 176 2.73 -3.21 10.44
N TRP A 177 3.73 -3.03 11.31
CA TRP A 177 3.51 -2.71 12.72
C TRP A 177 4.69 -1.90 13.27
N GLY A 178 4.39 -0.99 14.19
CA GLY A 178 5.38 -0.10 14.80
C GLY A 178 4.87 1.34 14.83
N ILE A 179 5.76 2.31 14.63
CA ILE A 179 5.48 3.75 14.71
C ILE A 179 5.50 4.34 13.31
N ARG A 180 4.42 5.01 12.90
CA ARG A 180 4.33 5.80 11.66
C ARG A 180 3.34 6.93 11.87
N PRO A 181 3.54 8.14 11.30
CA PRO A 181 2.61 9.24 11.53
C PRO A 181 1.20 8.87 11.03
N VAL A 182 0.23 8.88 11.96
CA VAL A 182 -1.16 8.47 11.73
C VAL A 182 -2.12 9.39 12.48
N GLY A 183 -3.38 9.41 12.07
CA GLY A 183 -4.41 10.21 12.70
C GLY A 183 -4.20 11.71 12.61
N ASP A 184 -4.76 12.42 13.59
CA ASP A 184 -4.62 13.87 13.68
C ASP A 184 -3.18 14.30 13.99
N ARG A 185 -2.83 15.50 13.53
CA ARG A 185 -1.54 16.12 13.86
C ARG A 185 -1.48 16.43 15.35
N GLU A 186 -0.36 16.08 15.97
CA GLU A 186 -0.05 16.55 17.31
C GLU A 186 0.10 18.09 17.33
N PRO A 187 -0.20 18.75 18.47
CA PRO A 187 0.08 20.16 18.65
C PRO A 187 1.54 20.48 18.32
N ALA A 188 1.77 21.56 17.57
CA ALA A 188 3.11 21.92 17.16
C ALA A 188 4.01 22.24 18.37
N GLY A 189 5.23 21.70 18.35
CA GLY A 189 6.29 22.09 19.27
C GLY A 189 7.09 23.29 18.74
N ALA A 190 8.35 23.40 19.16
CA ALA A 190 9.28 24.34 18.51
C ALA A 190 9.36 24.02 17.01
N PRO A 191 9.55 25.05 16.13
CA PRO A 191 9.74 24.81 14.71
C PRO A 191 10.82 23.76 14.48
N ALA A 192 10.48 22.68 13.79
CA ALA A 192 11.51 21.81 13.23
C ALA A 192 12.39 22.68 12.33
N GLY A 193 13.71 22.45 12.34
CA GLY A 193 14.66 23.21 11.53
C GLY A 193 14.44 22.98 10.03
N ASP A 194 15.46 22.52 9.33
CA ASP A 194 15.35 21.93 8.01
C ASP A 194 14.53 20.63 8.09
N GLY A 195 13.20 20.78 8.12
CA GLY A 195 12.25 19.69 8.01
C GLY A 195 12.46 18.89 6.72
N LEU A 196 11.75 17.76 6.62
CA LEU A 196 11.82 16.89 5.44
C LEU A 196 11.49 17.68 4.18
N ARG A 197 12.49 17.92 3.32
CA ARG A 197 12.33 18.68 2.07
C ARG A 197 11.48 17.94 1.05
N GLY A 198 11.45 16.61 1.15
CA GLY A 198 10.65 15.73 0.33
C GLY A 198 10.52 14.34 0.94
N PHE A 199 9.69 13.53 0.29
CA PHE A 199 9.51 12.12 0.59
C PHE A 199 9.23 11.39 -0.71
N TYR A 200 10.18 10.56 -1.11
CA TYR A 200 10.03 9.65 -2.23
C TYR A 200 9.86 8.22 -1.69
N TRP A 201 8.83 7.54 -2.17
CA TRP A 201 8.51 6.15 -1.84
C TRP A 201 8.07 5.44 -3.10
N ASN A 202 8.69 4.29 -3.34
CA ASN A 202 8.16 3.29 -4.23
C ASN A 202 8.11 1.92 -3.55
N TRP A 203 7.00 1.21 -3.73
CA TRP A 203 6.83 -0.19 -3.33
C TRP A 203 6.15 -0.96 -4.45
N THR A 204 6.80 -2.03 -4.91
CA THR A 204 6.43 -2.76 -6.12
C THR A 204 6.61 -4.27 -5.91
N PRO A 205 5.64 -4.96 -5.30
CA PRO A 205 5.57 -6.42 -5.31
C PRO A 205 5.07 -6.89 -6.68
N VAL A 206 5.86 -7.69 -7.39
CA VAL A 206 5.54 -8.23 -8.71
C VAL A 206 5.50 -9.74 -8.63
N GLN A 207 4.46 -10.35 -9.15
CA GLN A 207 4.37 -11.79 -9.31
C GLN A 207 4.62 -12.18 -10.77
N PHE A 208 5.45 -13.20 -10.99
CA PHE A 208 5.60 -13.94 -12.24
C PHE A 208 5.01 -15.34 -12.07
N GLN A 209 5.03 -16.15 -13.12
CA GLN A 209 4.51 -17.51 -13.06
C GLN A 209 5.26 -18.39 -12.03
N ASP A 210 6.59 -18.34 -12.03
CA ASP A 210 7.45 -19.23 -11.23
C ASP A 210 8.34 -18.49 -10.22
N SER A 211 8.12 -17.18 -10.05
CA SER A 211 8.84 -16.34 -9.09
C SER A 211 8.04 -15.11 -8.73
N ALA A 212 8.50 -14.36 -7.75
CA ALA A 212 8.02 -13.03 -7.47
C ALA A 212 9.20 -12.12 -7.11
N LEU A 213 8.98 -10.82 -7.11
CA LEU A 213 9.98 -9.82 -6.79
C LEU A 213 9.36 -8.78 -5.87
N ILE A 214 10.00 -8.51 -4.73
CA ILE A 214 9.68 -7.36 -3.89
C ILE A 214 10.75 -6.31 -4.13
N TYR A 215 10.36 -5.18 -4.71
CA TYR A 215 11.22 -4.00 -4.88
C TYR A 215 10.62 -2.83 -4.11
N SER A 216 11.42 -2.15 -3.28
CA SER A 216 11.01 -0.89 -2.66
C SER A 216 12.22 -0.02 -2.36
N VAL A 217 12.02 1.29 -2.51
CA VAL A 217 13.00 2.32 -2.24
C VAL A 217 12.31 3.49 -1.56
N SER A 218 12.96 4.05 -0.55
CA SER A 218 12.58 5.32 0.04
C SER A 218 13.78 6.26 0.10
N GLU A 219 13.59 7.47 -0.43
CA GLU A 219 14.66 8.45 -0.60
C GLU A 219 14.28 9.81 -0.03
N ASP A 220 15.30 10.58 0.32
CA ASP A 220 15.20 12.01 0.62
C ASP A 220 15.12 12.85 -0.66
N GLY A 221 14.90 14.16 -0.50
CA GLY A 221 14.68 15.06 -1.64
C GLY A 221 15.88 15.22 -2.59
N ASP A 222 17.08 14.85 -2.16
CA ASP A 222 18.30 14.82 -3.00
C ASP A 222 18.51 13.47 -3.71
N GLY A 223 17.65 12.47 -3.46
CA GLY A 223 17.79 11.10 -3.94
C GLY A 223 18.62 10.18 -3.05
N SER A 224 19.08 10.66 -1.89
CA SER A 224 19.77 9.81 -0.91
C SER A 224 18.80 8.77 -0.34
N SER A 225 19.11 7.51 -0.55
CA SER A 225 18.28 6.41 -0.07
C SER A 225 18.51 6.11 1.40
N TRP A 226 17.42 5.99 2.15
CA TRP A 226 17.43 5.61 3.57
C TRP A 226 16.73 4.28 3.83
N HIS A 227 16.08 3.71 2.82
CA HIS A 227 15.54 2.35 2.85
C HIS A 227 15.51 1.76 1.45
N GLU A 228 16.01 0.53 1.29
CA GLU A 228 15.96 -0.22 0.03
C GLU A 228 15.74 -1.70 0.29
N ILE A 229 15.00 -2.33 -0.62
CA ILE A 229 14.86 -3.76 -0.70
C ILE A 229 14.65 -4.19 -2.16
N ALA A 230 15.36 -5.23 -2.56
CA ALA A 230 15.12 -5.94 -3.81
C ALA A 230 15.34 -7.43 -3.54
N VAL A 231 14.28 -8.22 -3.52
CA VAL A 231 14.35 -9.66 -3.21
C VAL A 231 13.48 -10.44 -4.16
N ARG A 232 14.08 -11.40 -4.85
CA ARG A 232 13.37 -12.39 -5.66
C ARG A 232 12.93 -13.54 -4.74
N LEU A 233 11.65 -13.82 -4.76
CA LEU A 233 10.99 -14.87 -3.99
C LEU A 233 10.57 -16.00 -4.91
N PHE A 234 10.44 -17.20 -4.36
CA PHE A 234 10.04 -18.39 -5.10
C PHE A 234 8.78 -19.03 -4.49
N PRO A 235 7.95 -19.69 -5.30
CA PRO A 235 6.79 -20.42 -4.82
C PRO A 235 7.18 -21.46 -3.75
N TYR A 236 6.28 -21.75 -2.81
CA TYR A 236 6.51 -22.78 -1.78
C TYR A 236 7.00 -24.12 -2.37
N ALA A 237 6.43 -24.53 -3.50
CA ALA A 237 6.76 -25.79 -4.18
C ALA A 237 8.18 -25.82 -4.78
N ALA A 238 8.85 -24.67 -4.91
CA ALA A 238 10.20 -24.61 -5.45
C ALA A 238 11.27 -24.98 -4.40
N GLU A 239 10.95 -24.92 -3.10
CA GLU A 239 11.90 -25.17 -2.00
C GLU A 239 13.20 -24.38 -2.13
N ARG A 240 13.10 -23.12 -2.58
CA ARG A 240 14.23 -22.22 -2.79
C ARG A 240 14.19 -21.06 -1.82
N GLU A 241 15.36 -20.74 -1.28
CA GLU A 241 15.56 -19.56 -0.45
C GLU A 241 15.38 -18.26 -1.27
N PRO A 242 14.92 -17.17 -0.64
CA PRO A 242 14.90 -15.85 -1.25
C PRO A 242 16.27 -15.39 -1.75
N GLU A 243 16.30 -14.80 -2.94
CA GLU A 243 17.51 -14.23 -3.55
C GLU A 243 17.53 -12.71 -3.38
N ARG A 244 18.52 -12.22 -2.63
CA ARG A 244 18.74 -10.77 -2.48
C ARG A 244 19.38 -10.20 -3.73
N LEU A 245 18.82 -9.09 -4.22
CA LEU A 245 19.32 -8.30 -5.31
C LEU A 245 19.78 -6.93 -4.78
N ARG A 246 20.55 -6.22 -5.60
CA ARG A 246 20.92 -4.82 -5.34
C ARG A 246 20.04 -3.91 -6.19
N VAL A 247 19.58 -2.81 -5.62
CA VAL A 247 18.97 -1.72 -6.38
C VAL A 247 20.10 -0.97 -7.10
N VAL A 248 19.97 -0.73 -8.40
CA VAL A 248 20.97 0.00 -9.19
C VAL A 248 20.47 1.39 -9.54
N ARG A 249 19.30 1.47 -10.18
CA ARG A 249 18.64 2.74 -10.54
C ARG A 249 17.17 2.51 -10.85
N HIS A 250 16.37 3.55 -10.70
CA HIS A 250 15.01 3.62 -11.21
C HIS A 250 14.86 4.83 -12.13
N ASP A 251 14.09 4.66 -13.21
CA ASP A 251 13.77 5.69 -14.20
C ASP A 251 12.26 5.66 -14.42
N ILE A 252 11.56 6.55 -13.71
CA ILE A 252 10.10 6.66 -13.75
C ILE A 252 9.68 7.75 -14.73
N LYS A 253 8.66 7.42 -15.51
CA LYS A 253 7.91 8.35 -16.35
C LYS A 253 6.64 8.76 -15.62
N LEU A 254 6.36 10.06 -15.68
CA LEU A 254 5.21 10.67 -15.03
C LEU A 254 4.35 11.34 -16.10
N LYS A 255 3.04 11.32 -15.92
CA LYS A 255 2.11 11.99 -16.84
C LYS A 255 2.41 13.50 -16.88
N PRO A 256 2.51 14.11 -18.07
CA PRO A 256 2.83 15.52 -18.22
C PRO A 256 1.95 16.44 -17.36
N GLY A 257 2.57 17.39 -16.66
CA GLY A 257 1.87 18.32 -15.77
C GLY A 257 1.39 17.73 -14.45
N THR A 258 1.79 16.49 -14.11
CA THR A 258 1.40 15.81 -12.85
C THR A 258 2.59 15.12 -12.18
N ARG A 259 2.34 14.45 -11.05
CA ARG A 259 3.25 13.45 -10.45
C ARG A 259 2.68 12.02 -10.52
N VAL A 260 1.73 11.78 -11.41
CA VAL A 260 1.08 10.48 -11.57
C VAL A 260 1.97 9.58 -12.43
N PHE A 261 2.19 8.35 -11.97
CA PHE A 261 2.96 7.32 -12.66
C PHE A 261 2.42 7.03 -14.08
N ASP A 262 3.34 6.84 -15.03
CA ASP A 262 3.04 6.53 -16.45
C ASP A 262 3.95 5.44 -17.05
N GLY A 263 4.73 4.75 -16.21
CA GLY A 263 5.66 3.69 -16.62
C GLY A 263 7.04 3.87 -16.03
N ALA A 264 7.85 2.82 -16.03
CA ALA A 264 9.21 2.89 -15.52
C ALA A 264 10.14 1.83 -16.10
N THR A 265 11.43 2.07 -15.95
CA THR A 265 12.46 1.03 -15.99
C THR A 265 13.16 0.98 -14.63
N VAL A 266 13.31 -0.21 -14.06
CA VAL A 266 14.08 -0.41 -12.82
C VAL A 266 15.21 -1.38 -13.11
N ALA A 267 16.44 -0.97 -12.81
CA ALA A 267 17.62 -1.81 -12.91
C ALA A 267 17.99 -2.35 -11.52
N LEU A 268 18.17 -3.67 -11.45
CA LEU A 268 18.64 -4.41 -10.28
C LEU A 268 19.91 -5.18 -10.65
N ALA A 269 20.66 -5.67 -9.67
CA ALA A 269 21.81 -6.53 -9.92
C ALA A 269 21.81 -7.78 -9.02
N GLU A 270 22.20 -8.91 -9.60
CA GLU A 270 22.47 -10.16 -8.89
C GLU A 270 23.81 -10.06 -8.12
N SER A 271 24.09 -11.02 -7.25
CA SER A 271 25.31 -11.01 -6.41
C SER A 271 26.62 -11.07 -7.20
N ASP A 272 26.58 -11.61 -8.42
CA ASP A 272 27.72 -11.68 -9.35
C ASP A 272 27.88 -10.42 -10.22
N GLY A 273 27.00 -9.42 -10.05
CA GLY A 273 27.02 -8.17 -10.78
C GLY A 273 26.23 -8.16 -12.08
N LYS A 274 25.55 -9.27 -12.44
CA LYS A 274 24.67 -9.30 -13.61
C LYS A 274 23.48 -8.35 -13.41
N GLU A 275 23.31 -7.40 -14.32
CA GLU A 275 22.18 -6.46 -14.30
C GLU A 275 20.90 -7.15 -14.81
N LEU A 276 19.80 -6.84 -14.15
CA LEU A 276 18.44 -7.24 -14.45
C LEU A 276 17.64 -5.97 -14.70
N THR A 277 16.82 -5.94 -15.74
CA THR A 277 15.99 -4.78 -16.07
C THR A 277 14.53 -5.16 -16.04
N LEU A 278 13.76 -4.42 -15.24
CA LEU A 278 12.31 -4.48 -15.19
C LEU A 278 11.76 -3.39 -16.10
N GLU A 279 11.00 -3.76 -17.13
CA GLU A 279 10.18 -2.83 -17.89
C GLU A 279 8.77 -2.83 -17.32
N ILE A 280 8.28 -1.68 -16.85
CA ILE A 280 7.02 -1.56 -16.11
C ILE A 280 6.05 -0.72 -16.93
N ARG A 281 4.93 -1.32 -17.32
CA ARG A 281 3.87 -0.69 -18.13
C ARG A 281 2.57 -0.60 -17.33
N PRO A 282 2.01 0.61 -17.13
CA PRO A 282 0.80 0.78 -16.33
C PRO A 282 -0.42 0.18 -17.03
N GLN A 283 -1.33 -0.40 -16.25
CA GLN A 283 -2.62 -0.93 -16.70
C GLN A 283 -3.78 -0.22 -16.02
N ARG A 284 -3.82 -0.21 -14.67
CA ARG A 284 -4.95 0.35 -13.91
C ARG A 284 -4.49 1.12 -12.68
N LEU A 285 -4.80 2.40 -12.67
CA LEU A 285 -4.53 3.32 -11.57
C LEU A 285 -5.60 3.20 -10.48
N LEU A 286 -5.17 3.40 -9.23
CA LEU A 286 -6.00 3.62 -8.05
C LEU A 286 -5.37 4.72 -7.19
N PHE A 287 -6.20 5.59 -6.63
CA PHE A 287 -5.77 6.62 -5.69
C PHE A 287 -5.88 6.11 -4.25
N MET A 288 -4.78 6.11 -3.51
CA MET A 288 -4.72 5.54 -2.16
C MET A 288 -5.50 6.33 -1.10
N ALA A 289 -6.03 7.50 -1.47
CA ALA A 289 -7.06 8.21 -0.70
C ALA A 289 -8.23 7.32 -0.33
N GLY A 290 -8.65 6.41 -1.21
CA GLY A 290 -9.76 5.47 -0.94
C GLY A 290 -9.39 4.42 0.12
N ALA A 291 -8.09 4.19 0.33
CA ALA A 291 -7.54 3.28 1.32
C ALA A 291 -7.09 3.99 2.62
N GLY A 292 -7.53 5.25 2.82
CA GLY A 292 -7.24 6.02 4.04
C GLY A 292 -5.90 6.77 4.04
N TYR A 293 -5.23 6.88 2.88
CA TYR A 293 -3.94 7.57 2.75
C TYR A 293 -4.05 8.91 2.07
N SER A 294 -3.38 9.94 2.59
CA SER A 294 -3.20 11.21 1.88
C SER A 294 -4.50 11.89 1.38
N TYR A 295 -5.65 11.54 1.97
CA TYR A 295 -6.94 12.11 1.60
C TYR A 295 -7.13 13.47 2.25
N THR A 296 -7.43 14.48 1.43
CA THR A 296 -7.67 15.86 1.89
C THR A 296 -9.14 16.15 2.21
N GLY A 297 -10.05 15.26 1.83
CA GLY A 297 -11.50 15.39 2.05
C GLY A 297 -12.00 14.98 3.45
N GLY A 298 -11.12 14.60 4.38
CA GLY A 298 -11.47 14.54 5.82
C GLY A 298 -11.43 13.19 6.51
N TRP A 299 -11.00 12.10 5.84
CA TRP A 299 -10.90 10.77 6.46
C TRP A 299 -9.56 10.10 6.16
N ARG A 300 -8.71 9.96 7.19
CA ARG A 300 -7.41 9.27 7.15
C ARG A 300 -7.35 8.21 8.24
N GLY A 301 -6.52 7.19 8.05
CA GLY A 301 -6.31 6.17 9.07
C GLY A 301 -5.79 6.76 10.40
N GLY A 302 -6.36 6.32 11.50
CA GLY A 302 -6.02 6.72 12.87
C GLY A 302 -6.78 7.94 13.38
N GLN A 303 -7.91 8.31 12.77
CA GLN A 303 -8.74 9.43 13.22
C GLN A 303 -10.00 8.93 13.96
N TYR A 304 -10.41 9.64 15.02
CA TYR A 304 -11.64 9.30 15.74
C TYR A 304 -12.85 9.90 15.03
N HIS A 305 -13.76 9.04 14.55
CA HIS A 305 -14.99 9.46 13.87
C HIS A 305 -16.26 9.26 14.73
N GLY A 306 -16.16 8.54 15.84
CA GLY A 306 -17.28 8.17 16.71
C GLY A 306 -17.24 6.68 17.09
N PRO A 307 -18.24 6.17 17.83
CA PRO A 307 -18.26 4.78 18.29
C PRO A 307 -18.20 3.74 17.16
N LEU A 308 -18.99 3.97 16.10
CA LEU A 308 -18.95 3.25 14.83
C LEU A 308 -19.50 4.17 13.74
N VAL A 309 -18.71 4.42 12.70
CA VAL A 309 -19.11 5.21 11.53
C VAL A 309 -18.76 4.44 10.27
N VAL A 310 -19.67 4.41 9.32
CA VAL A 310 -19.50 3.79 8.01
C VAL A 310 -19.88 4.80 6.95
N GLU A 311 -19.02 4.97 5.95
CA GLU A 311 -19.23 5.88 4.83
C GLU A 311 -18.76 5.22 3.53
N GLY A 312 -19.19 5.79 2.42
CA GLY A 312 -18.64 5.47 1.12
C GLY A 312 -18.75 6.64 0.17
N GLU A 313 -17.88 6.62 -0.84
CA GLU A 313 -17.77 7.64 -1.86
C GLU A 313 -17.58 6.96 -3.23
N ARG A 314 -17.91 7.69 -4.29
CA ARG A 314 -17.63 7.29 -5.66
C ARG A 314 -16.99 8.48 -6.38
N TRP A 315 -15.84 8.24 -6.99
CA TRP A 315 -15.05 9.28 -7.66
C TRP A 315 -15.02 9.01 -9.15
N ASP A 316 -15.41 10.01 -9.94
CA ASP A 316 -15.17 10.05 -11.37
C ASP A 316 -13.70 10.45 -11.59
N LEU A 317 -12.91 9.54 -12.14
CA LEU A 317 -11.48 9.72 -12.37
C LEU A 317 -11.19 10.57 -13.62
N THR A 318 -12.22 10.90 -14.40
CA THR A 318 -12.13 11.87 -15.51
C THR A 318 -12.38 13.30 -15.05
N ASP A 319 -12.96 13.51 -13.87
CA ASP A 319 -13.15 14.84 -13.28
C ASP A 319 -11.84 15.33 -12.61
N PRO A 320 -11.19 16.37 -13.15
CA PRO A 320 -9.97 16.91 -12.57
C PRO A 320 -10.14 17.41 -11.13
N SER A 321 -11.35 17.88 -10.76
CA SER A 321 -11.63 18.37 -9.41
C SER A 321 -11.68 17.26 -8.37
N ALA A 322 -12.10 16.06 -8.78
CA ALA A 322 -12.06 14.85 -7.96
C ALA A 322 -10.61 14.39 -7.79
N VAL A 323 -9.85 14.31 -8.89
CA VAL A 323 -8.44 13.90 -8.89
C VAL A 323 -7.58 14.82 -8.03
N GLU A 324 -7.80 16.13 -8.05
CA GLU A 324 -7.07 17.10 -7.23
C GLU A 324 -7.12 16.76 -5.73
N ARG A 325 -8.22 16.17 -5.24
CA ARG A 325 -8.38 15.81 -3.82
C ARG A 325 -7.66 14.52 -3.42
N VAL A 326 -7.26 13.69 -4.38
CA VAL A 326 -6.83 12.28 -4.14
C VAL A 326 -5.47 11.91 -4.76
N HIS A 327 -4.89 12.77 -5.59
CA HIS A 327 -3.72 12.47 -6.44
C HIS A 327 -2.38 12.27 -5.74
N VAL A 328 -2.28 12.49 -4.43
CA VAL A 328 -1.01 12.55 -3.69
C VAL A 328 -0.27 11.20 -3.67
N GLN A 329 -1.01 10.10 -3.55
CA GLN A 329 -0.46 8.76 -3.47
C GLN A 329 -1.24 7.86 -4.41
N THR A 330 -0.51 7.23 -5.32
CA THR A 330 -1.08 6.40 -6.38
C THR A 330 -0.54 5.00 -6.28
N GLU A 331 -1.38 4.03 -6.58
CA GLU A 331 -0.96 2.67 -6.82
C GLU A 331 -1.49 2.23 -8.18
N THR A 332 -0.59 1.71 -9.01
CA THR A 332 -0.93 1.36 -10.39
C THR A 332 -0.58 -0.09 -10.65
N VAL A 333 -1.57 -0.91 -11.01
CA VAL A 333 -1.32 -2.28 -11.51
C VAL A 333 -0.54 -2.16 -12.80
N CYS A 334 0.54 -2.93 -12.92
CA CYS A 334 1.43 -2.90 -14.07
C CYS A 334 1.65 -4.30 -14.64
N GLU A 335 1.78 -4.38 -15.96
CA GLU A 335 2.52 -5.47 -16.61
C GLU A 335 4.02 -5.19 -16.42
N VAL A 336 4.76 -6.18 -15.95
CA VAL A 336 6.20 -6.08 -15.70
C VAL A 336 6.92 -7.15 -16.52
N ARG A 337 7.92 -6.74 -17.30
CA ARG A 337 8.78 -7.66 -18.05
C ARG A 337 10.15 -7.77 -17.41
N LEU A 338 10.63 -9.00 -17.26
CA LEU A 338 11.98 -9.33 -16.81
C LEU A 338 12.57 -10.37 -17.78
N GLY A 339 13.31 -9.91 -18.78
CA GLY A 339 13.70 -10.76 -19.91
C GLY A 339 12.45 -11.29 -20.63
N ASP A 340 12.34 -12.61 -20.75
CA ASP A 340 11.18 -13.27 -21.39
C ASP A 340 9.99 -13.49 -20.43
N GLN A 341 10.16 -13.21 -19.13
CA GLN A 341 9.09 -13.37 -18.15
C GLN A 341 8.16 -12.15 -18.16
N VAL A 342 6.87 -12.42 -18.10
CA VAL A 342 5.81 -11.42 -17.90
C VAL A 342 5.17 -11.66 -16.54
N GLY A 343 5.06 -10.60 -15.76
CA GLY A 343 4.47 -10.61 -14.43
C GLY A 343 3.56 -9.41 -14.23
N TYR A 344 2.87 -9.41 -13.10
CA TYR A 344 1.89 -8.38 -12.74
C TYR A 344 2.04 -8.01 -11.28
N GLY A 345 1.81 -6.74 -10.98
CA GLY A 345 1.83 -6.25 -9.61
C GLY A 345 1.58 -4.76 -9.52
N PRO A 346 1.21 -4.26 -8.32
CA PRO A 346 1.10 -2.83 -8.09
C PRO A 346 2.47 -2.15 -8.10
N PHE A 347 2.49 -0.93 -8.63
CA PHE A 347 3.54 0.06 -8.49
C PHE A 347 2.99 1.20 -7.64
N GLU A 348 3.31 1.23 -6.36
CA GLU A 348 2.92 2.29 -5.44
C GLU A 348 3.92 3.44 -5.51
N LEU A 349 3.45 4.68 -5.65
CA LEU A 349 4.29 5.86 -5.73
C LEU A 349 3.78 6.96 -4.80
N ILE A 350 4.69 7.49 -3.98
CA ILE A 350 4.58 8.81 -3.35
C ILE A 350 5.81 9.59 -3.77
N CYS A 351 5.60 10.73 -4.43
CA CYS A 351 6.66 11.68 -4.74
C CYS A 351 6.21 13.05 -4.25
N LEU A 352 6.55 13.39 -3.00
CA LEU A 352 6.10 14.59 -2.32
C LEU A 352 7.24 15.57 -2.05
N GLY A 353 6.97 16.86 -2.17
CA GLY A 353 7.96 17.91 -1.90
C GLY A 353 9.02 18.03 -2.99
N VAL A 354 10.22 18.42 -2.59
CA VAL A 354 11.42 18.47 -3.44
C VAL A 354 11.89 17.05 -3.71
N TYR A 355 12.22 16.77 -4.98
CA TYR A 355 12.86 15.54 -5.40
C TYR A 355 13.74 15.81 -6.64
N GLU A 356 15.01 16.09 -6.37
CA GLU A 356 16.01 16.51 -7.35
C GLU A 356 16.29 15.49 -8.47
N PRO A 357 16.26 14.15 -8.24
CA PRO A 357 16.50 13.18 -9.31
C PRO A 357 15.57 13.33 -10.52
N TYR A 358 14.35 13.83 -10.31
CA TYR A 358 13.38 14.12 -11.39
C TYR A 358 13.20 15.61 -11.67
N GLY A 359 14.11 16.45 -11.16
CA GLY A 359 14.13 17.88 -11.42
C GLY A 359 13.08 18.68 -10.63
N PHE A 360 12.46 18.10 -9.60
CA PHE A 360 11.49 18.79 -8.75
C PHE A 360 12.22 19.58 -7.66
N LYS A 361 12.41 20.87 -7.89
CA LYS A 361 13.13 21.82 -7.03
C LYS A 361 12.21 22.52 -6.03
N THR A 362 10.90 22.52 -6.27
CA THR A 362 9.88 23.06 -5.36
C THR A 362 8.80 22.01 -5.05
N PRO A 363 8.08 22.14 -3.93
CA PRO A 363 6.96 21.23 -3.61
C PRO A 363 5.83 21.21 -4.64
N LEU A 364 5.73 22.23 -5.50
CA LEU A 364 4.67 22.35 -6.50
C LEU A 364 5.12 21.91 -7.89
N ASP A 365 6.40 21.56 -8.07
CA ASP A 365 6.91 21.13 -9.38
C ASP A 365 6.24 19.83 -9.80
N VAL A 366 5.99 19.71 -11.09
CA VAL A 366 5.37 18.55 -11.74
C VAL A 366 6.15 18.18 -12.99
N ALA A 367 5.90 16.99 -13.54
CA ALA A 367 6.53 16.58 -14.79
C ALA A 367 6.28 17.61 -15.90
N PRO A 368 7.25 17.89 -16.79
CA PRO A 368 7.08 18.85 -17.88
C PRO A 368 5.83 18.54 -18.72
N ARG A 369 5.06 19.57 -19.07
CA ARG A 369 3.96 19.42 -20.03
C ARG A 369 4.56 19.15 -21.42
N ALA A 370 4.00 18.21 -22.17
CA ALA A 370 4.41 18.01 -23.56
C ALA A 370 4.22 19.34 -24.31
N GLU A 371 5.27 19.83 -24.97
CA GLU A 371 5.12 21.00 -25.84
C GLU A 371 4.10 20.65 -26.94
N PRO A 372 3.18 21.57 -27.30
CA PRO A 372 2.34 21.35 -28.46
C PRO A 372 3.25 21.09 -29.65
N GLN A 373 3.07 19.96 -30.33
CA GLN A 373 3.72 19.76 -31.63
C GLN A 373 3.30 20.94 -32.49
N ALA A 374 4.24 21.83 -32.80
CA ALA A 374 4.01 22.90 -33.74
C ALA A 374 3.58 22.23 -35.04
N GLU A 375 2.29 22.37 -35.40
CA GLU A 375 1.79 21.97 -36.71
C GLU A 375 2.70 22.63 -37.74
N ALA A 376 3.51 21.82 -38.41
CA ALA A 376 4.29 22.26 -39.56
C ALA A 376 3.29 22.76 -40.61
N ARG A 377 3.22 24.08 -40.76
CA ARG A 377 2.44 24.74 -41.81
C ARG A 377 3.05 24.53 -43.19
#